data_AF-A0A2A9NET9-F1
#
_entry.id   AF-A0A2A9NET9-F1
#
_cell.length_a   1.000
_cell.length_b   1.000
_cell.length_c   1.000
_cell.angle_alpha   90.00
_cell.angle_beta   90.00
_cell.angle_gamma   90.00
#
_symmetry.space_group_name_H-M   'P 1'
#
loop_
_entity.id
_entity.type
_entity.pdbx_description
1 polymer ?
#
loop_
_entity_poly.entity_id
_entity_poly.type
_entity_poly.pdbx_seq_one_letter_code
_entity_poly.pdbx_strand_id
1 'polypeptide(L)' 'RPANPQELFKLCHSQAHNAVERIFGIIKNRWTILVRPPAFDMSIQVFFSLLVLNC' A
#
# COMPACT_ATOMS: atom_id res chain seq x y z
N ARG A 1 -30.13 6.44 6.98
CA ARG A 1 -29.37 7.59 7.54
C ARG A 1 -29.07 7.23 8.99
N PRO A 2 -27.84 7.36 9.51
CA PRO A 2 -27.51 6.95 10.88
C PRO A 2 -28.46 7.67 11.84
N ALA A 3 -29.10 6.90 12.72
CA ALA A 3 -30.14 7.40 13.61
C ALA A 3 -29.55 7.83 14.96
N ASN A 4 -28.41 7.26 15.33
CA ASN A 4 -27.73 7.50 16.60
C ASN A 4 -26.33 8.11 16.40
N PRO A 5 -25.83 8.98 17.30
CA PRO A 5 -24.47 9.55 17.20
C PRO A 5 -23.37 8.48 17.13
N GLN A 6 -23.57 7.33 17.78
CA GLN A 6 -22.61 6.23 17.75
C GLN A 6 -22.53 5.57 16.36
N GLU A 7 -23.64 5.48 15.62
CA GLU A 7 -23.64 5.00 14.24
C GLU A 7 -22.97 5.99 13.30
N LEU A 8 -23.20 7.29 13.52
CA LEU A 8 -22.54 8.34 12.75
C LEU A 8 -21.03 8.29 12.96
N PHE A 9 -20.56 8.12 14.20
CA PHE A 9 -19.14 7.96 14.50
C PHE A 9 -18.54 6.74 13.79
N LYS A 10 -19.20 5.57 13.90
CA LYS A 10 -18.76 4.34 13.22
C LYS A 10 -18.70 4.52 11.71
N LEU A 11 -19.70 5.20 11.12
CA LEU A 11 -19.76 5.48 9.70
C LEU A 11 -18.60 6.38 9.26
N CYS A 12 -18.37 7.50 9.95
CA CYS A 12 -17.26 8.41 9.64
C CYS A 12 -15.90 7.72 9.79
N HIS A 13 -15.73 6.92 10.84
CA HIS A 13 -14.50 6.15 11.07
C HIS A 13 -14.25 5.13 9.95
N SER A 14 -15.27 4.34 9.58
CA SER A 14 -15.16 3.37 8.49
C SER A 14 -14.92 4.05 7.14
N GLN A 15 -15.56 5.19 6.87
CA GLN A 15 -15.33 5.96 5.64
C GLN A 15 -13.88 6.46 5.56
N ALA A 16 -13.32 6.96 6.67
CA ALA A 16 -11.92 7.39 6.72
C ALA A 16 -10.97 6.20 6.48
N HIS A 17 -11.22 5.05 7.12
CA HIS A 17 -10.42 3.84 6.93
C HIS A 17 -10.46 3.38 5.47
N ASN A 18 -11.65 3.30 4.86
CA ASN A 18 -11.82 2.89 3.47
C ASN A 18 -11.09 3.84 2.50
N ALA A 19 -11.08 5.15 2.77
CA ALA A 19 -10.34 6.11 1.96
C ALA A 19 -8.83 5.83 2.00
N VAL A 20 -8.29 5.58 3.20
CA VAL A 20 -6.87 5.24 3.40
C VAL A 20 -6.52 3.92 2.70
N GLU A 21 -7.33 2.88 2.89
CA GLU A 21 -7.13 1.58 2.24
C GLU A 21 -7.16 1.68 0.72
N ARG A 22 -8.06 2.51 0.17
CA ARG A 22 -8.14 2.74 -1.27
C ARG A 22 -6.88 3.40 -1.83
N ILE A 23 -6.32 4.39 -1.11
CA ILE A 23 -5.05 5.02 -1.49
C ILE A 23 -3.92 3.99 -1.49
N PHE A 24 -3.81 3.18 -0.42
CA PHE A 24 -2.81 2.12 -0.36
C PHE A 24 -3.02 1.05 -1.43
N GLY A 25 -4.27 0.72 -1.77
CA GLY A 25 -4.58 -0.21 -2.85
C GLY A 25 -4.07 0.28 -4.21
N ILE A 26 -4.26 1.56 -4.52
CA ILE A 26 -3.74 2.17 -5.76
C ILE A 26 -2.21 2.14 -5.78
N ILE A 27 -1.56 2.50 -4.67
CA ILE A 27 -0.10 2.47 -4.56
C ILE A 27 0.39 1.03 -4.75
N LYS A 28 -0.15 0.07 -4.02
CA LYS A 28 0.22 -1.34 -4.16
C LYS A 28 0.03 -1.87 -5.57
N ASN A 29 -1.08 -1.52 -6.23
CA ASN A 29 -1.34 -1.97 -7.61
C ASN A 29 -0.37 -1.32 -8.64
N ARG A 30 0.02 -0.07 -8.42
CA ARG A 30 0.95 0.63 -9.32
C ARG A 30 2.40 0.16 -9.17
N TRP A 31 2.78 -0.23 -7.96
CA TRP A 31 4.15 -0.61 -7.63
C TRP A 31 4.20 -2.09 -7.30
N THR A 32 4.42 -2.92 -8.33
CA THR A 32 4.48 -4.39 -8.21
C THR A 32 5.53 -4.85 -7.20
N ILE A 33 6.58 -4.06 -6.97
CA ILE A 33 7.62 -4.29 -5.95
C ILE A 33 7.07 -4.31 -4.51
N LEU A 34 5.95 -3.62 -4.23
CA LEU A 34 5.31 -3.60 -2.92
C LEU A 34 4.36 -4.77 -2.70
N VAL A 35 4.04 -5.53 -3.75
CA VAL A 35 3.05 -6.62 -3.72
C VAL A 35 3.67 -7.97 -3.99
N ARG A 36 4.66 -8.04 -4.88
CA ARG A 36 5.35 -9.27 -5.23
C ARG A 36 6.63 -9.38 -4.40
N PRO A 37 6.84 -10.51 -3.71
CA PRO A 37 8.16 -10.81 -3.18
C PRO A 37 9.15 -10.84 -4.35
N PRO A 38 10.37 -10.32 -4.15
CA PRO A 38 11.35 -10.31 -5.21
C PRO A 38 11.67 -11.73 -5.65
N ALA A 39 11.82 -11.93 -6.97
CA ALA A 39 12.11 -13.24 -7.56
C ALA A 39 13.50 -13.76 -7.15
N PHE A 40 14.36 -12.87 -6.69
CA PHE A 40 15.71 -13.16 -6.23
C PHE A 40 15.86 -12.71 -4.79
N ASP A 41 16.80 -13.34 -4.08
CA ASP A 41 17.19 -12.91 -2.74
C ASP A 41 17.56 -11.41 -2.75
N MET A 42 17.22 -10.70 -1.68
CA MET A 42 17.48 -9.26 -1.56
C MET A 42 18.94 -8.90 -1.78
N SER A 43 19.88 -9.78 -1.42
CA SER A 43 21.31 -9.60 -1.67
C SER A 43 21.64 -9.46 -3.16
N ILE A 44 21.01 -10.29 -4.00
CA ILE A 44 21.18 -10.29 -5.46
C ILE A 44 20.51 -9.04 -6.06
N GLN A 45 19.32 -8.67 -5.58
CA GLN A 45 18.61 -7.49 -6.07
C GLN A 45 19.38 -6.19 -5.79
N VAL A 46 19.96 -6.04 -4.59
CA VAL A 46 20.79 -4.88 -4.24
C VAL A 46 22.04 -4.81 -5.11
N PHE A 47 22.71 -5.95 -5.36
CA PHE A 47 23.88 -6.02 -6.23
C PHE A 47 23.58 -5.52 -7.66
N PHE A 48 22.51 -6.00 -8.29
CA PHE A 48 22.10 -5.53 -9.62
C PHE A 48 21.71 -4.06 -9.63
N SER A 49 21.02 -3.58 -8.58
CA SER A 49 20.58 -2.18 -8.49
C SER A 49 21.77 -1.21 -8.36
N LEU A 50 22.79 -1.58 -7.57
CA LEU A 50 24.01 -0.79 -7.43
C LEU A 50 24.84 -0.81 -8.71
N LEU A 51 24.91 -1.94 -9.42
CA LEU A 51 25.69 -2.05 -10.65
C LEU A 51 25.09 -1.22 -11.79
N VAL A 52 23.75 -1.14 -11.88
CA VAL A 52 23.06 -0.29 -12.86
C VAL A 52 23.19 1.21 -12.56
N LEU A 53 23.27 1.60 -11.28
CA LEU A 53 23.45 3.01 -10.88
C LEU A 53 24.89 3.53 -11.01
N ASN A 54 25.88 2.63 -11.12
CA ASN A 54 27.29 2.97 -11.29
C ASN A 54 27.78 2.82 -12.74
N CYS A 55 26.87 2.64 -13.69
CA CYS A 55 27.12 2.66 -15.13
C CYS A 55 26.58 3.97 -15.73
#